data_AF-A0AAN4QZA3-F1
#
_entry.id   AF-A0AAN4QZA3-F1
#
_cell.length_a   1.000
_cell.length_b   1.000
_cell.length_c   1.000
_cell.angle_alpha   90.00
_cell.angle_beta   90.00
_cell.angle_gamma   90.00
#
_symmetry.space_group_name_H-M   'P 1'
#
loop_
_entity.id
_entity.type
_entity.pdbx_description
1 polymer ?
#
loop_
_entity_poly.entity_id
_entity_poly.type
_entity_poly.pdbx_seq_one_letter_code
_entity_poly.pdbx_strand_id
1 'polypeptide(L)'
;MQPDEPDIWEEGKFTPDPDCDRSPVRYRTVTGPDGLPTNARTIYVDWRKSGHIHRFFQCIQVNFDEETIDDSLEIIEDDDSVPDESKGRADMWQAAEIDCSHNICHIHPNGHHPPSGLPVDKQFIHRLDSLKDVRYACAVSSVLINTIAINAMKTCGGEWDERTITGIAEGAVQTLRRAESIRNSH
;
A
#
# COMPACT_ATOMS: atom_id res chain seq x y z
N MET A 1 -22.27 10.51 20.27
CA MET A 1 -21.25 9.46 20.07
C MET A 1 -20.02 9.91 20.81
N GLN A 2 -19.50 9.11 21.73
CA GLN A 2 -18.16 9.37 22.25
C GLN A 2 -17.18 9.19 21.08
N PRO A 3 -16.15 10.04 20.94
CA PRO A 3 -15.06 9.71 20.03
C PRO A 3 -14.45 8.40 20.53
N ASP A 4 -14.33 7.42 19.64
CA ASP A 4 -13.66 6.17 19.95
C ASP A 4 -12.27 6.50 20.51
N GLU A 5 -11.89 5.88 21.64
CA GLU A 5 -10.54 6.02 22.19
C GLU A 5 -9.53 5.72 21.08
N PRO A 6 -8.37 6.42 21.02
CA PRO A 6 -7.37 6.11 20.02
C PRO A 6 -7.00 4.64 20.16
N ASP A 7 -7.23 3.85 19.11
CA ASP A 7 -6.84 2.43 19.04
C ASP A 7 -5.35 2.36 19.41
N ILE A 8 -5.04 1.91 20.63
CA ILE A 8 -3.64 1.62 21.00
C ILE A 8 -3.29 0.35 20.25
N TRP A 9 -2.50 0.50 19.19
CA TRP A 9 -2.07 -0.65 18.40
C TRP A 9 -1.08 -1.48 19.21
N GLU A 10 -1.42 -2.74 19.43
CA GLU A 10 -0.47 -3.68 20.02
C GLU A 10 0.46 -4.21 18.92
N GLU A 11 1.76 -3.97 19.09
CA GLU A 11 2.77 -4.56 18.21
C GLU A 11 2.72 -6.08 18.27
N GLY A 12 2.92 -6.71 17.11
CA GLY A 12 3.11 -8.14 17.03
C GLY A 12 4.48 -8.59 17.52
N LYS A 13 4.68 -9.91 17.57
CA LYS A 13 5.96 -10.51 17.99
C LYS A 13 6.78 -11.11 16.85
N PHE A 14 6.24 -11.10 15.63
CA PHE A 14 6.93 -11.69 14.49
C PHE A 14 8.15 -10.87 14.10
N THR A 15 9.32 -11.48 14.14
CA THR A 15 10.55 -10.88 13.62
C THR A 15 10.87 -11.52 12.26
N PRO A 16 10.93 -10.73 11.17
CA PRO A 16 11.40 -11.23 9.89
C PRO A 16 12.81 -11.81 9.99
N ASP A 17 13.02 -12.96 9.37
CA ASP A 17 14.37 -13.53 9.18
C ASP A 17 15.30 -12.49 8.51
N PRO A 18 16.48 -12.20 9.09
CA PRO A 18 17.41 -11.19 8.55
C PRO A 18 17.98 -11.58 7.19
N ASP A 19 18.05 -12.88 6.87
CA ASP A 19 18.63 -13.39 5.63
C ASP A 19 17.57 -13.61 4.54
N CYS A 20 16.46 -12.86 4.58
CA CYS A 20 15.40 -12.96 3.58
C CYS A 20 15.78 -12.24 2.28
N ASP A 21 15.56 -12.92 1.15
CA ASP A 21 15.89 -12.40 -0.18
C ASP A 21 14.77 -11.50 -0.69
N ARG A 22 15.11 -10.29 -1.15
CA ARG A 22 14.17 -9.38 -1.82
C ARG A 22 13.80 -9.96 -3.19
N SER A 23 12.52 -10.18 -3.43
CA SER A 23 12.02 -10.61 -4.74
C SER A 23 12.02 -9.44 -5.74
N PRO A 24 12.02 -9.71 -7.06
CA PRO A 24 11.84 -8.67 -8.06
C PRO A 24 10.55 -7.87 -7.84
N VAL A 25 10.60 -6.56 -8.06
CA VAL A 25 9.44 -5.69 -7.97
C VAL A 25 8.44 -6.07 -9.06
N ARG A 26 7.17 -6.20 -8.69
CA ARG A 26 6.06 -6.52 -9.58
C ARG A 26 5.18 -5.30 -9.76
N TYR A 27 4.84 -5.02 -11.02
CA TYR A 27 3.97 -3.91 -11.40
C TYR A 27 2.68 -4.43 -12.00
N ARG A 28 1.61 -3.66 -11.82
CA ARG A 28 0.38 -3.82 -12.59
C ARG A 28 -0.20 -2.46 -12.89
N THR A 29 -0.32 -2.14 -14.16
CA THR A 29 -0.99 -0.95 -14.67
C THR A 29 -2.42 -0.88 -14.16
N VAL A 30 -2.84 0.28 -13.67
CA VAL A 30 -4.25 0.55 -13.37
C VAL A 30 -4.91 0.97 -14.67
N THR A 31 -6.04 0.34 -15.00
CA THR A 31 -6.77 0.63 -16.24
C THR A 31 -8.02 1.46 -15.96
N GLY A 32 -8.28 2.39 -16.87
CA GLY A 32 -9.50 3.17 -17.06
C GLY A 32 -10.77 2.32 -17.07
N PRO A 33 -11.96 2.93 -16.83
CA PRO A 33 -13.24 2.25 -17.08
C PRO A 33 -13.44 1.85 -18.55
N ASP A 34 -12.73 2.52 -19.46
CA ASP A 34 -12.63 2.22 -20.89
C ASP A 34 -11.65 1.09 -21.24
N GLY A 35 -10.94 0.56 -20.25
CA GLY A 35 -9.92 -0.48 -20.39
C GLY A 35 -8.56 0.03 -20.85
N LEU A 36 -8.37 1.34 -21.00
CA LEU A 36 -7.08 1.93 -21.37
C LEU A 36 -6.16 2.10 -20.15
N PRO A 37 -4.83 2.04 -20.30
CA PRO A 37 -3.90 2.39 -19.23
C PRO A 37 -4.14 3.78 -18.66
N THR A 38 -3.92 3.96 -17.35
CA THR A 38 -3.86 5.28 -16.73
C THR A 38 -2.42 5.67 -16.38
N ASN A 39 -2.26 6.83 -15.80
CA ASN A 39 -1.00 7.31 -15.22
C ASN A 39 -0.67 6.68 -13.85
N ALA A 40 -1.32 5.57 -13.46
CA ALA A 40 -1.06 4.89 -12.21
C ALA A 40 -0.80 3.39 -12.37
N ARG A 41 -0.02 2.84 -11.44
CA ARG A 41 0.28 1.41 -11.34
C ARG A 41 0.31 0.96 -9.89
N THR A 42 -0.06 -0.29 -9.64
CA THR A 42 0.22 -0.91 -8.35
C THR A 42 1.62 -1.50 -8.35
N ILE A 43 2.30 -1.36 -7.21
CA ILE A 43 3.62 -1.92 -6.95
C ILE A 43 3.46 -3.00 -5.89
N TYR A 44 4.18 -4.09 -6.07
CA TYR A 44 4.30 -5.15 -5.08
C TYR A 44 5.76 -5.61 -4.98
N VAL A 45 6.29 -5.71 -3.77
CA VAL A 45 7.57 -6.37 -3.48
C VAL A 45 7.46 -7.18 -2.18
N ASP A 46 8.13 -8.33 -2.13
CA ASP A 46 8.18 -9.20 -0.96
C ASP A 46 9.58 -9.76 -0.71
N TRP A 47 9.88 -9.99 0.58
CA TRP A 47 11.10 -10.63 1.04
C TRP A 47 10.79 -12.05 1.49
N ARG A 48 11.58 -13.00 1.00
CA ARG A 48 11.29 -14.43 1.18
C ARG A 48 12.46 -15.20 1.76
N LYS A 49 12.15 -16.21 2.57
CA LYS A 49 13.09 -17.26 2.99
C LYS A 49 12.40 -18.60 2.90
N SER A 50 13.06 -19.60 2.33
CA SER A 50 12.51 -20.97 2.23
C SER A 50 11.09 -21.03 1.63
N GLY A 51 10.78 -20.14 0.69
CA GLY A 51 9.47 -20.05 0.03
C GLY A 51 8.38 -19.29 0.81
N HIS A 52 8.65 -18.82 2.03
CA HIS A 52 7.72 -18.06 2.85
C HIS A 52 7.93 -16.55 2.71
N ILE A 53 6.85 -15.77 2.76
CA ILE A 53 6.90 -14.30 2.79
C ILE A 53 7.15 -13.85 4.24
N HIS A 54 8.19 -13.06 4.44
CA HIS A 54 8.58 -12.53 5.75
C HIS A 54 8.22 -11.05 5.89
N ARG A 55 8.31 -10.30 4.79
CA ARG A 55 7.89 -8.89 4.70
C ARG A 55 7.33 -8.64 3.31
N PHE A 56 6.48 -7.64 3.19
CA PHE A 56 6.03 -7.16 1.89
C PHE A 56 5.77 -5.65 1.95
N PHE A 57 5.74 -5.06 0.76
CA PHE A 57 5.35 -3.69 0.53
C PHE A 57 4.44 -3.66 -0.70
N GLN A 58 3.38 -2.86 -0.62
CA GLN A 58 2.50 -2.60 -1.75
C GLN A 58 2.09 -1.14 -1.78
N CYS A 59 2.06 -0.52 -2.94
CA CYS A 59 1.53 0.83 -3.07
C CYS A 59 0.84 1.06 -4.40
N ILE A 60 0.15 2.19 -4.52
CA ILE A 60 -0.23 2.77 -5.80
C ILE A 60 0.76 3.89 -6.10
N GLN A 61 1.47 3.78 -7.22
CA GLN A 61 2.32 4.85 -7.73
C GLN A 61 1.60 5.57 -8.86
N VAL A 62 1.64 6.90 -8.80
CA VAL A 62 1.01 7.83 -9.74
C VAL A 62 2.11 8.68 -10.37
N ASN A 63 2.09 8.81 -11.69
CA ASN A 63 2.92 9.75 -12.43
C ASN A 63 2.09 11.00 -12.77
N PHE A 64 2.49 12.18 -12.30
CA PHE A 64 1.76 13.42 -12.59
C PHE A 64 2.06 14.01 -13.98
N ASP A 65 3.22 13.68 -14.55
CA ASP A 65 3.69 14.31 -15.79
C ASP A 65 3.26 13.56 -17.05
N GLU A 66 2.73 12.35 -16.91
CA GLU A 66 2.28 11.51 -18.01
C GLU A 66 0.80 11.20 -17.88
N GLU A 67 0.08 11.20 -19.01
CA GLU A 67 -1.33 10.73 -19.05
C GLU A 67 -1.42 9.20 -18.93
N THR A 68 -0.34 8.48 -19.23
CA THR A 68 -0.24 7.02 -19.16
C THR A 68 1.18 6.60 -18.74
N ILE A 69 1.32 5.58 -17.87
CA ILE A 69 2.63 5.02 -17.56
C ILE A 69 3.11 4.12 -18.72
N ASP A 70 4.33 4.34 -19.18
CA ASP A 70 5.03 3.41 -20.08
C ASP A 70 5.61 2.21 -19.29
N ASP A 71 5.09 1.01 -19.58
CA ASP A 71 5.58 -0.25 -19.02
C ASP A 71 7.04 -0.58 -19.45
N SER A 72 7.63 0.19 -20.39
CA SER A 72 9.03 0.07 -20.81
C SER A 72 10.03 0.78 -19.87
N LEU A 73 9.55 1.52 -18.87
CA LEU A 73 10.42 2.15 -17.86
C LEU A 73 11.11 1.09 -16.98
N GLU A 74 12.35 0.76 -17.36
CA GLU A 74 13.30 0.05 -16.51
C GLU A 74 13.53 0.82 -15.19
N ILE A 75 13.55 0.06 -14.10
CA ILE A 75 13.59 0.52 -12.72
C ILE A 75 15.02 0.99 -12.41
N ILE A 76 15.16 2.12 -11.72
CA ILE A 76 16.39 2.44 -10.98
C ILE A 76 16.39 1.54 -9.76
N GLU A 77 17.37 0.63 -9.67
CA GLU A 77 17.60 -0.20 -8.49
C GLU A 77 17.68 0.70 -7.24
N ASP A 78 16.81 0.46 -6.26
CA ASP A 78 16.97 1.00 -4.91
C ASP A 78 18.22 0.34 -4.32
N ASP A 79 19.35 1.05 -4.40
CA ASP A 79 20.52 0.84 -3.56
C ASP A 79 20.10 1.16 -2.12
N ASP A 80 20.40 0.29 -1.16
CA ASP A 80 20.10 0.45 0.28
C ASP A 80 20.82 1.67 0.92
N SER A 81 21.53 2.47 0.14
CA SER A 81 21.97 3.81 0.53
C SER A 81 20.78 4.77 0.53
N VAL A 82 20.45 5.29 1.72
CA VAL A 82 19.63 6.49 2.02
C VAL A 82 19.13 7.21 0.76
N PRO A 83 17.81 7.33 0.53
CA PRO A 83 17.30 8.01 -0.65
C PRO A 83 17.96 9.38 -0.71
N ASP A 84 18.73 9.62 -1.77
CA ASP A 84 19.17 10.95 -2.11
C ASP A 84 17.91 11.75 -2.39
N GLU A 85 17.44 12.48 -1.37
CA GLU A 85 16.24 13.33 -1.41
C GLU A 85 16.31 14.36 -2.55
N SER A 86 17.48 14.52 -3.21
CA SER A 86 17.67 15.38 -4.38
C SER A 86 17.41 14.71 -5.75
N LYS A 87 17.12 13.40 -5.79
CA LYS A 87 16.81 12.65 -7.04
C LYS A 87 15.54 11.80 -6.98
N GLY A 88 14.66 12.01 -6.00
CA GLY A 88 13.28 11.62 -6.19
C GLY A 88 12.78 12.30 -7.46
N ARG A 89 12.35 11.55 -8.49
CA ARG A 89 11.58 12.16 -9.58
C ARG A 89 10.44 12.90 -8.90
N ALA A 90 10.47 14.23 -8.95
CA ALA A 90 9.54 15.10 -8.22
C ALA A 90 8.06 14.87 -8.62
N ASP A 91 7.85 14.03 -9.63
CA ASP A 91 6.61 13.82 -10.36
C ASP A 91 5.95 12.48 -10.03
N MET A 92 6.60 11.65 -9.18
CA MET A 92 6.05 10.36 -8.74
C MET A 92 5.49 10.42 -7.32
N TRP A 93 4.17 10.26 -7.18
CA TRP A 93 3.52 10.14 -5.89
C TRP A 93 3.20 8.69 -5.57
N GLN A 94 3.66 8.22 -4.41
CA GLN A 94 3.16 6.99 -3.81
C GLN A 94 1.91 7.34 -3.01
N ALA A 95 0.74 7.00 -3.56
CA ALA A 95 -0.55 7.21 -2.91
C ALA A 95 -0.73 6.18 -1.79
N ALA A 96 -1.87 5.47 -1.73
CA ALA A 96 -2.08 4.47 -0.71
C ALA A 96 -0.93 3.43 -0.68
N GLU A 97 -0.28 3.29 0.47
CA GLU A 97 0.92 2.47 0.67
C GLU A 97 0.73 1.56 1.89
N ILE A 98 1.12 0.30 1.76
CA ILE A 98 0.99 -0.73 2.79
C ILE A 98 2.35 -1.39 3.00
N ASP A 99 2.82 -1.34 4.23
CA ASP A 99 4.06 -1.99 4.65
C ASP A 99 3.90 -2.80 5.95
N CYS A 100 4.97 -3.50 6.28
CA CYS A 100 5.12 -4.26 7.52
C CYS A 100 6.28 -3.68 8.34
N SER A 101 6.01 -2.63 9.11
CA SER A 101 6.91 -2.10 10.14
C SER A 101 6.34 -2.33 11.54
N HIS A 102 7.20 -2.36 12.57
CA HIS A 102 6.80 -2.56 13.98
C HIS A 102 5.94 -3.81 14.23
N ASN A 103 6.20 -4.89 13.48
CA ASN A 103 5.47 -6.17 13.57
C ASN A 103 3.94 -6.01 13.39
N ILE A 104 3.52 -5.01 12.62
CA ILE A 104 2.14 -4.78 12.23
C ILE A 104 2.08 -4.55 10.71
N CYS A 105 0.97 -4.94 10.10
CA CYS A 105 0.58 -4.49 8.77
C CYS A 105 -0.34 -3.27 8.93
N HIS A 106 -0.02 -2.19 8.24
CA HIS A 106 -0.80 -0.95 8.25
C HIS A 106 -0.71 -0.28 6.90
N ILE A 107 -1.64 0.64 6.66
CA ILE A 107 -1.71 1.45 5.44
C ILE A 107 -1.46 2.92 5.78
N HIS A 108 -0.66 3.57 4.96
CA HIS A 108 -0.54 5.02 4.84
C HIS A 108 -1.51 5.47 3.74
N PRO A 109 -2.65 6.12 4.09
CA PRO A 109 -3.70 6.41 3.10
C PRO A 109 -3.25 7.28 1.93
N ASN A 110 -2.37 8.24 2.18
CA ASN A 110 -1.76 9.12 1.17
C ASN A 110 -0.26 8.85 0.94
N GLY A 111 0.25 7.72 1.46
CA GLY A 111 1.66 7.34 1.39
C GLY A 111 2.54 8.01 2.45
N HIS A 112 3.81 7.62 2.52
CA HIS A 112 4.76 8.23 3.48
C HIS A 112 5.16 9.66 3.12
N HIS A 113 5.12 10.03 1.83
CA HIS A 113 5.58 11.32 1.32
C HIS A 113 4.54 11.91 0.36
N PRO A 114 3.38 12.35 0.86
CA PRO A 114 2.34 12.93 0.01
C PRO A 114 2.79 14.27 -0.61
N PRO A 115 2.25 14.67 -1.78
CA PRO A 115 2.56 15.95 -2.43
C PRO A 115 2.23 17.16 -1.58
N SER A 116 1.21 17.09 -0.72
CA SER A 116 0.90 18.14 0.26
C SER A 116 1.97 18.34 1.33
N GLY A 117 2.87 17.35 1.53
CA GLY A 117 3.80 17.28 2.65
C GLY A 117 3.13 16.97 3.99
N LEU A 118 1.83 16.65 4.02
CA LEU A 118 1.06 16.39 5.23
C LEU A 118 0.61 14.91 5.26
N PRO A 119 1.39 14.01 5.86
CA PRO A 119 1.01 12.61 5.97
C PRO A 119 -0.25 12.45 6.83
N VAL A 120 -1.18 11.63 6.33
CA VAL A 120 -2.37 11.23 7.09
C VAL A 120 -1.98 10.09 8.03
N ASP A 121 -2.65 10.04 9.18
CA ASP A 121 -2.43 8.97 10.15
C ASP A 121 -2.60 7.59 9.48
N LYS A 122 -1.58 6.76 9.66
CA LYS A 122 -1.62 5.38 9.23
C LYS A 122 -2.80 4.65 9.88
N GLN A 123 -3.29 3.61 9.22
CA GLN A 123 -4.36 2.77 9.74
C GLN A 123 -3.94 1.31 9.88
N PHE A 124 -4.20 0.75 11.05
CA PHE A 124 -3.97 -0.66 11.33
C PHE A 124 -4.80 -1.58 10.42
N ILE A 125 -4.13 -2.58 9.84
CA ILE A 125 -4.74 -3.69 9.09
C ILE A 125 -4.67 -4.97 9.90
N HIS A 126 -3.47 -5.35 10.38
CA HIS A 126 -3.29 -6.64 11.06
C HIS A 126 -2.06 -6.68 11.95
N ARG A 127 -2.12 -7.41 13.06
CA ARG A 127 -0.96 -7.69 13.92
C ARG A 127 -0.18 -8.88 13.38
N LEU A 128 1.14 -8.84 13.42
CA LEU A 128 1.98 -9.91 12.88
C LEU A 128 2.65 -10.68 14.03
N ASP A 129 2.10 -11.84 14.38
CA ASP A 129 2.67 -12.72 15.41
C ASP A 129 3.40 -13.93 14.83
N SER A 130 3.16 -14.24 13.55
CA SER A 130 3.71 -15.40 12.86
C SER A 130 3.81 -15.20 11.34
N LEU A 131 4.51 -16.12 10.66
CA LEU A 131 4.52 -16.21 9.19
C LEU A 131 3.13 -16.37 8.58
N LYS A 132 2.21 -17.01 9.32
CA LYS A 132 0.82 -17.17 8.86
C LYS A 132 0.11 -15.82 8.79
N ASP A 133 0.38 -14.95 9.76
CA ASP A 133 -0.21 -13.62 9.84
C ASP A 133 0.37 -12.71 8.75
N VAL A 134 1.67 -12.81 8.47
CA VAL A 134 2.30 -12.13 7.33
C VAL A 134 1.65 -12.55 6.00
N ARG A 135 1.44 -13.85 5.81
CA ARG A 135 0.77 -14.36 4.60
C ARG A 135 -0.67 -13.87 4.50
N TYR A 136 -1.42 -13.88 5.60
CA TYR A 136 -2.79 -13.37 5.66
C TYR A 136 -2.83 -11.87 5.32
N ALA A 137 -2.03 -11.07 6.03
CA ALA A 137 -1.91 -9.64 5.82
C ALA A 137 -1.55 -9.34 4.36
N CYS A 138 -0.57 -10.03 3.78
CA CYS A 138 -0.21 -9.86 2.37
C CYS A 138 -1.39 -10.07 1.41
N ALA A 139 -2.22 -11.08 1.66
CA ALA A 139 -3.40 -11.35 0.83
C ALA A 139 -4.45 -10.26 0.99
N VAL A 140 -4.74 -9.83 2.22
CA VAL A 140 -5.67 -8.75 2.53
C VAL A 140 -5.22 -7.42 1.92
N SER A 141 -3.94 -7.07 2.08
CA SER A 141 -3.34 -5.86 1.52
C SER A 141 -3.42 -5.83 -0.01
N SER A 142 -3.25 -6.99 -0.66
CA SER A 142 -3.43 -7.09 -2.12
C SER A 142 -4.87 -6.80 -2.54
N VAL A 143 -5.86 -7.25 -1.76
CA VAL A 143 -7.27 -6.93 -2.01
C VAL A 143 -7.55 -5.45 -1.76
N LEU A 144 -7.00 -4.88 -0.69
CA LEU A 144 -7.16 -3.46 -0.36
C LEU A 144 -6.61 -2.55 -1.46
N ILE A 145 -5.34 -2.72 -1.87
CA ILE A 145 -4.72 -1.89 -2.90
C ILE A 145 -5.50 -1.95 -4.21
N ASN A 146 -5.89 -3.16 -4.64
CA ASN A 146 -6.71 -3.30 -5.85
C ASN A 146 -8.09 -2.65 -5.69
N THR A 147 -8.71 -2.73 -4.51
CA THR A 147 -10.01 -2.10 -4.23
C THR A 147 -9.91 -0.58 -4.27
N ILE A 148 -8.85 -0.01 -3.70
CA ILE A 148 -8.59 1.43 -3.72
C ILE A 148 -8.42 1.90 -5.16
N ALA A 149 -7.59 1.20 -5.95
CA ALA A 149 -7.39 1.53 -7.35
C ALA A 149 -8.70 1.46 -8.17
N ILE A 150 -9.48 0.39 -8.02
CA ILE A 150 -10.77 0.24 -8.71
C ILE A 150 -11.75 1.35 -8.31
N ASN A 151 -11.80 1.72 -7.03
CA ASN A 151 -12.71 2.75 -6.54
C ASN A 151 -12.30 4.14 -7.00
N ALA A 152 -10.99 4.43 -7.05
CA ALA A 152 -10.49 5.66 -7.66
C ALA A 152 -10.97 5.78 -9.11
N MET A 153 -10.86 4.70 -9.87
CA MET A 153 -11.34 4.69 -11.25
C MET A 153 -12.85 4.90 -11.38
N LYS A 154 -13.65 4.34 -10.47
CA LYS A 154 -15.11 4.47 -10.49
C LYS A 154 -15.61 5.84 -10.05
N THR A 155 -14.95 6.45 -9.07
CA THR A 155 -15.45 7.66 -8.41
C THR A 155 -15.06 8.93 -9.15
N CYS A 156 -13.83 9.01 -9.64
CA CYS A 156 -13.28 10.23 -10.25
C CYS A 156 -12.67 9.97 -11.64
N GLY A 157 -12.94 8.82 -12.27
CA GLY A 157 -12.41 8.52 -13.60
C GLY A 157 -10.90 8.33 -13.65
N GLY A 158 -10.24 8.15 -12.50
CA GLY A 158 -8.79 8.08 -12.40
C GLY A 158 -8.12 9.43 -12.17
N GLU A 159 -8.84 10.46 -11.71
CA GLU A 159 -8.18 11.61 -11.10
C GLU A 159 -7.50 11.17 -9.80
N TRP A 160 -6.18 11.03 -9.87
CA TRP A 160 -5.34 10.69 -8.73
C TRP A 160 -4.95 11.96 -7.98
N ASP A 161 -5.90 12.53 -7.23
CA ASP A 161 -5.62 13.59 -6.27
C ASP A 161 -5.51 13.03 -4.84
N GLU A 162 -4.65 13.66 -4.04
CA GLU A 162 -4.32 13.23 -2.69
C GLU A 162 -5.54 13.01 -1.81
N ARG A 163 -6.48 13.97 -1.81
CA ARG A 163 -7.62 13.97 -0.90
C ARG A 163 -8.59 12.84 -1.25
N THR A 164 -8.88 12.65 -2.53
CA THR A 164 -9.81 11.62 -2.99
C THR A 164 -9.25 10.23 -2.70
N ILE A 165 -7.98 9.97 -3.01
CA ILE A 165 -7.38 8.65 -2.78
C ILE A 165 -7.28 8.34 -1.28
N THR A 166 -6.95 9.34 -0.45
CA THR A 166 -6.97 9.22 1.01
C THR A 166 -8.34 8.73 1.51
N GLY A 167 -9.42 9.40 1.11
CA GLY A 167 -10.77 9.05 1.54
C GLY A 167 -11.22 7.67 1.06
N ILE A 168 -10.79 7.26 -0.13
CA ILE A 168 -11.04 5.92 -0.66
C ILE A 168 -10.26 4.86 0.14
N ALA A 169 -9.00 5.13 0.48
CA ALA A 169 -8.17 4.23 1.28
C ALA A 169 -8.75 4.05 2.70
N GLU A 170 -9.11 5.14 3.38
CA GLU A 170 -9.83 5.11 4.66
C GLU A 170 -11.12 4.30 4.59
N GLY A 171 -11.95 4.55 3.57
CA GLY A 171 -13.21 3.83 3.36
C GLY A 171 -13.01 2.32 3.13
N ALA A 172 -11.95 1.94 2.41
CA ALA A 172 -11.61 0.55 2.16
C ALA A 172 -11.20 -0.19 3.45
N VAL A 173 -10.39 0.45 4.31
CA VAL A 173 -10.01 -0.11 5.61
C VAL A 173 -11.22 -0.24 6.53
N GLN A 174 -12.10 0.76 6.59
CA GLN A 174 -13.33 0.67 7.40
C GLN A 174 -14.22 -0.49 6.95
N THR A 175 -14.31 -0.73 5.65
CA THR A 175 -15.07 -1.85 5.10
C THR A 175 -14.44 -3.20 5.48
N LEU A 176 -13.12 -3.31 5.43
CA LEU A 176 -12.39 -4.49 5.91
C LEU A 176 -12.69 -4.75 7.40
N ARG A 177 -12.56 -3.74 8.26
CA ARG A 177 -12.81 -3.87 9.71
C ARG A 177 -14.23 -4.34 10.02
N ARG A 178 -15.22 -3.81 9.29
CA ARG A 178 -16.62 -4.27 9.40
C ARG A 178 -16.77 -5.73 8.99
N ALA A 179 -16.13 -6.14 7.90
CA ALA A 179 -16.18 -7.53 7.44
C ALA A 179 -15.52 -8.50 8.44
N GLU A 180 -14.41 -8.11 9.06
CA GLU A 180 -13.73 -8.91 10.09
C GLU A 180 -14.55 -8.99 11.38
N SER A 181 -15.18 -7.90 11.81
CA SER A 181 -16.08 -7.89 12.97
C SER A 181 -17.25 -8.86 12.79
N ILE A 182 -17.86 -8.89 11.60
CA ILE A 182 -18.93 -9.84 11.27
C ILE A 182 -18.42 -11.29 11.34
N ARG A 183 -17.23 -11.56 10.78
CA ARG A 183 -16.64 -12.91 10.79
C ARG A 183 -16.36 -13.41 12.20
N ASN A 184 -15.91 -12.54 13.10
CA ASN A 184 -15.55 -12.91 14.48
C ASN A 184 -16.75 -12.95 15.44
N SER A 185 -17.93 -12.53 14.98
CA SER A 185 -19.19 -12.58 15.75
C SER A 185 -19.97 -13.89 15.53
N HIS A 186 -19.45 -14.81 14.72
CA HIS A 186 -20.01 -16.12 14.38
C HIS A 186 -19.06 -17.24 14.77
#